data_AF-A0A0S2S8N4-F1
#
_entry.id   AF-A0A0S2S8N4-F1
#
_cell.length_a   1.000
_cell.length_b   1.000
_cell.length_c   1.000
_cell.angle_alpha   90.00
_cell.angle_beta   90.00
_cell.angle_gamma   90.00
#
_symmetry.space_group_name_H-M   'P 1'
#
loop_
_entity.id
_entity.type
_entity.pdbx_description
1 polymer ?
#
loop_
_entity_poly.entity_id
_entity_poly.type
_entity_poly.pdbx_seq_one_letter_code
_entity_poly.pdbx_strand_id
1 'polypeptide(L)'
;MSKHSHLKKDFEEMKKLVRKLPGAADYLDGPEVAVGQMILARQLELGYNQQQLADLAGVSLEDVTVIQAGMTHPNFGHTVRPDSLAKIFKALKIVGVRPIIDEEAATSMTH
;
A
#
# COMPACT_ATOMS: atom_id res chain seq x y z
N MET A 1 -7.83 31.00 3.22
CA MET A 1 -7.20 30.09 2.22
C MET A 1 -6.00 29.42 2.88
N SER A 2 -5.96 28.08 2.93
CA SER A 2 -4.84 27.36 3.56
C SER A 2 -3.56 27.52 2.74
N LYS A 3 -2.43 27.78 3.43
CA LYS A 3 -1.09 28.03 2.85
C LYS A 3 -0.58 26.88 1.95
N HIS A 4 -1.20 25.71 2.01
CA HIS A 4 -0.83 24.49 1.26
C HIS A 4 -1.82 24.10 0.13
N SER A 5 -2.76 24.99 -0.21
CA SER A 5 -3.74 24.75 -1.27
C SER A 5 -3.13 24.40 -2.63
N HIS A 6 -2.02 25.04 -3.00
CA HIS A 6 -1.33 24.79 -4.26
C HIS A 6 -0.63 23.42 -4.28
N LEU A 7 0.05 23.04 -3.18
CA LEU A 7 0.69 21.73 -3.05
C LEU A 7 -0.29 20.56 -3.23
N LYS A 8 -1.49 20.69 -2.65
CA LYS A 8 -2.54 19.67 -2.82
C LYS A 8 -2.97 19.57 -4.28
N LYS A 9 -3.14 20.72 -4.95
CA LYS A 9 -3.52 20.76 -6.37
C LYS A 9 -2.44 20.14 -7.25
N ASP A 10 -1.18 20.51 -7.05
CA ASP A 10 -0.04 20.01 -7.84
C ASP A 10 0.14 18.50 -7.66
N PHE A 11 -0.07 17.99 -6.43
CA PHE A 11 -0.03 16.56 -6.14
C PHE A 11 -1.17 15.78 -6.82
N GLU A 12 -2.40 16.31 -6.83
CA GLU A 12 -3.51 15.69 -7.57
C GLU A 12 -3.29 15.71 -9.09
N GLU A 13 -2.71 16.79 -9.62
CA GLU A 13 -2.36 16.88 -11.05
C GLU A 13 -1.26 15.87 -11.41
N MET A 14 -0.22 15.75 -10.57
CA MET A 14 0.82 14.75 -10.75
C MET A 14 0.25 13.32 -10.74
N LYS A 15 -0.63 12.99 -9.78
CA LYS A 15 -1.29 11.67 -9.74
C LYS A 15 -2.09 11.38 -11.02
N LYS A 16 -2.79 12.37 -11.56
CA LYS A 16 -3.52 12.23 -12.84
C LYS A 16 -2.58 11.99 -14.01
N LEU A 17 -1.42 12.63 -14.04
CA LEU A 17 -0.42 12.44 -15.09
C LEU A 17 0.23 11.05 -15.01
N VAL A 18 0.60 10.62 -13.81
CA VAL A 18 1.22 9.29 -13.60
C VAL A 18 0.27 8.17 -14.01
N ARG A 19 -1.03 8.27 -13.69
CA ARG A 19 -2.04 7.28 -14.10
C ARG A 19 -2.19 7.11 -15.62
N LYS A 20 -1.75 8.09 -16.43
CA LYS A 20 -1.77 7.99 -17.90
C LYS A 20 -0.61 7.16 -18.46
N LEU A 21 0.38 6.82 -17.64
CA LEU A 21 1.49 5.98 -18.07
C LEU A 21 1.00 4.52 -18.21
N PRO A 22 1.41 3.80 -19.26
CA PRO A 22 1.08 2.39 -19.45
C PRO A 22 1.45 1.56 -18.21
N GLY A 23 0.50 0.79 -17.67
CA GLY A 23 0.69 -0.07 -16.49
C GLY A 23 0.76 0.66 -15.15
N ALA A 24 0.76 1.99 -15.12
CA ALA A 24 0.80 2.75 -13.87
C ALA A 24 -0.53 2.72 -13.12
N ALA A 25 -1.67 2.77 -13.83
CA ALA A 25 -2.99 2.64 -13.20
C ALA A 25 -3.16 1.26 -12.56
N ASP A 26 -2.86 0.19 -13.32
CA ASP A 26 -2.94 -1.20 -12.83
C ASP A 26 -2.06 -1.43 -11.60
N TYR A 27 -0.87 -0.84 -11.57
CA TYR A 27 -0.02 -0.87 -10.37
C TYR A 27 -0.60 -0.07 -9.21
N LEU A 28 -0.97 1.19 -9.45
CA LEU A 28 -1.43 2.10 -8.39
C LEU A 28 -2.72 1.63 -7.73
N ASP A 29 -3.57 0.94 -8.48
CA ASP A 29 -4.84 0.39 -8.02
C ASP A 29 -4.70 -1.13 -7.69
N GLY A 30 -3.47 -1.66 -7.73
CA GLY A 30 -3.13 -3.04 -7.46
C GLY A 30 -3.21 -3.42 -5.97
N PRO A 31 -3.41 -4.72 -5.67
CA PRO A 31 -3.59 -5.19 -4.30
C PRO A 31 -2.38 -4.94 -3.40
N GLU A 32 -1.15 -5.02 -3.94
CA GLU A 32 0.09 -4.76 -3.21
C GLU A 32 0.16 -3.31 -2.71
N VAL A 33 -0.23 -2.35 -3.56
CA VAL A 33 -0.25 -0.92 -3.19
C VAL A 33 -1.33 -0.65 -2.15
N ALA A 34 -2.52 -1.23 -2.30
CA ALA A 34 -3.60 -1.09 -1.33
C ALA A 34 -3.22 -1.65 0.05
N VAL A 35 -2.61 -2.83 0.09
CA VAL A 35 -2.10 -3.44 1.33
C VAL A 35 -0.99 -2.60 1.96
N GLY A 36 -0.04 -2.12 1.16
CA GLY A 36 1.04 -1.24 1.64
C GLY A 36 0.52 0.05 2.28
N GLN A 37 -0.46 0.69 1.64
CA GLN A 37 -1.13 1.88 2.17
C GLN A 37 -1.91 1.60 3.45
N MET A 38 -2.62 0.47 3.54
CA MET A 38 -3.33 0.06 4.74
C MET A 38 -2.37 -0.12 5.94
N ILE A 39 -1.25 -0.81 5.72
CA ILE A 39 -0.21 -1.01 6.75
C ILE A 39 0.36 0.34 7.19
N LEU A 40 0.69 1.22 6.24
CA LEU A 40 1.23 2.55 6.53
C LEU A 40 0.24 3.39 7.34
N ALA A 41 -1.02 3.44 6.92
CA ALA A 41 -2.07 4.17 7.64
C ALA A 41 -2.20 3.66 9.09
N ARG A 42 -2.26 2.34 9.27
CA ARG A 42 -2.37 1.73 10.60
C ARG A 42 -1.13 1.96 11.46
N GLN A 43 0.06 1.93 10.87
CA GLN A 43 1.31 2.25 11.58
C GLN A 43 1.26 3.68 12.14
N LEU A 44 0.84 4.64 11.31
CA LEU A 44 0.74 6.05 11.70
C LEU A 44 -0.35 6.28 12.76
N GLU A 45 -1.49 5.62 12.66
CA GLU A 45 -2.55 5.64 13.68
C GLU A 45 -2.04 5.18 15.06
N LEU A 46 -1.15 4.20 15.08
CA LEU A 46 -0.55 3.66 16.31
C LEU A 46 0.69 4.44 16.77
N GLY A 47 1.11 5.46 16.03
CA GLY A 47 2.24 6.32 16.39
C GLY A 47 3.62 5.69 16.20
N TYR A 48 3.74 4.64 15.38
CA TYR A 48 5.01 4.00 15.10
C TYR A 48 5.72 4.63 13.89
N ASN A 49 7.05 4.71 13.94
CA ASN A 49 7.87 4.84 12.74
C ASN A 49 8.18 3.45 12.14
N GLN A 50 8.77 3.41 10.94
CA GLN A 50 9.02 2.15 10.23
C GLN A 50 9.98 1.22 10.99
N GLN A 51 11.01 1.76 11.64
CA GLN A 51 11.95 0.97 12.44
C GLN A 51 11.24 0.35 13.65
N GLN A 52 10.40 1.12 14.35
CA GLN A 52 9.63 0.63 15.48
C GLN A 52 8.65 -0.47 15.04
N LEU A 53 8.03 -0.36 13.87
CA LEU A 53 7.20 -1.42 13.32
C LEU A 53 8.03 -2.67 12.98
N ALA A 54 9.20 -2.50 12.38
CA ALA A 54 10.10 -3.61 12.06
C ALA A 54 10.49 -4.38 13.34
N ASP A 55 10.90 -3.64 14.38
CA ASP A 55 11.26 -4.19 15.68
C ASP A 55 10.07 -4.90 16.34
N LEU A 56 8.89 -4.28 16.33
CA LEU A 56 7.65 -4.83 16.90
C LEU A 56 7.20 -6.13 16.20
N ALA A 57 7.35 -6.19 14.88
CA ALA A 57 6.98 -7.36 14.07
C ALA A 57 8.09 -8.42 14.02
N GLY A 58 9.31 -8.13 14.49
CA GLY A 58 10.47 -9.02 14.36
C GLY A 58 10.85 -9.23 12.89
N VAL A 59 10.77 -8.17 12.08
CA VAL A 59 11.13 -8.16 10.66
C VAL A 59 12.22 -7.12 10.36
N SER A 60 12.71 -7.08 9.11
CA SER A 60 13.71 -6.11 8.69
C SER A 60 13.01 -4.81 8.29
N LEU A 61 13.71 -3.68 8.45
CA LEU A 61 13.22 -2.39 7.96
C LEU A 61 12.97 -2.42 6.44
N GLU A 62 13.81 -3.16 5.70
CA GLU A 62 13.66 -3.36 4.26
C GLU A 62 12.33 -4.03 3.91
N ASP A 63 11.95 -5.12 4.61
CA ASP A 63 10.67 -5.80 4.36
C ASP A 63 9.49 -4.84 4.59
N VAL A 64 9.52 -4.06 5.67
CA VAL A 64 8.48 -3.05 5.95
C VAL A 64 8.41 -2.02 4.82
N THR A 65 9.56 -1.54 4.36
CA THR A 65 9.65 -0.50 3.32
C THR A 65 9.12 -1.00 1.98
N VAL A 66 9.56 -2.18 1.55
CA VAL A 66 9.14 -2.82 0.29
C VAL A 66 7.64 -3.09 0.30
N ILE A 67 7.11 -3.62 1.41
CA ILE A 67 5.67 -3.90 1.55
C ILE A 67 4.86 -2.61 1.52
N GLN A 68 5.25 -1.59 2.30
CA GLN A 68 4.51 -0.31 2.34
C GLN A 68 4.52 0.43 1.01
N ALA A 69 5.60 0.28 0.23
CA ALA A 69 5.72 0.86 -1.08
C ALA A 69 4.96 0.09 -2.19
N GLY A 70 4.41 -1.10 -1.90
CA GLY A 70 3.75 -1.97 -2.89
C GLY A 70 4.72 -2.66 -3.85
N MET A 71 6.02 -2.70 -3.52
CA MET A 71 7.07 -3.15 -4.42
C MET A 71 7.21 -4.68 -4.50
N THR A 72 6.33 -5.44 -3.82
CA THR A 72 6.28 -6.90 -3.90
C THR A 72 5.70 -7.42 -5.23
N HIS A 73 5.17 -6.53 -6.07
CA HIS A 73 4.66 -6.90 -7.39
C HIS A 73 5.81 -7.44 -8.27
N PRO A 74 5.61 -8.54 -9.05
CA PRO A 74 6.68 -9.21 -9.80
C PRO A 74 7.52 -8.31 -10.71
N ASN A 75 6.92 -7.23 -11.23
CA ASN A 75 7.58 -6.27 -12.11
C ASN A 75 8.73 -5.48 -11.47
N PHE A 76 8.84 -5.43 -10.13
CA PHE A 76 9.89 -4.66 -9.45
C PHE A 76 11.03 -5.52 -8.90
N GLY A 77 10.91 -6.85 -8.92
CA GLY A 77 11.99 -7.76 -8.51
C GLY A 77 12.35 -7.75 -7.02
N HIS A 78 11.58 -7.07 -6.16
CA HIS A 78 11.82 -7.10 -4.72
C HIS A 78 11.19 -8.34 -4.10
N THR A 79 11.97 -9.03 -3.27
CA THR A 79 11.52 -10.19 -2.51
C THR A 79 11.50 -9.83 -1.05
N VAL A 80 10.41 -10.16 -0.36
CA VAL A 80 10.31 -10.06 1.10
C VAL A 80 10.28 -11.45 1.69
N ARG A 81 10.63 -11.59 2.97
CA ARG A 81 10.51 -12.90 3.61
C ARG A 81 9.05 -13.35 3.63
N PRO A 82 8.79 -14.67 3.42
CA PRO A 82 7.43 -15.17 3.25
C PRO A 82 6.47 -14.87 4.41
N ASP A 83 6.99 -14.72 5.64
CA ASP A 83 6.21 -14.49 6.85
C ASP A 83 6.16 -13.02 7.29
N SER A 84 6.86 -12.12 6.60
CA SER A 84 6.96 -10.71 7.01
C SER A 84 5.61 -10.00 6.98
N LEU A 85 4.77 -10.24 5.96
CA LEU A 85 3.43 -9.66 5.89
C LEU A 85 2.54 -10.09 7.07
N ALA A 86 2.54 -11.40 7.39
CA ALA A 86 1.76 -11.94 8.49
C ALA A 86 2.22 -11.40 9.85
N LYS A 87 3.54 -11.27 10.05
CA LYS A 87 4.14 -10.67 11.25
C LYS A 87 3.77 -9.21 11.42
N ILE A 88 3.81 -8.42 10.35
CA ILE A 88 3.40 -7.02 10.34
C ILE A 88 1.91 -6.88 10.68
N PHE A 89 1.04 -7.69 10.08
CA PHE A 89 -0.40 -7.67 10.38
C PHE A 89 -0.67 -7.97 11.86
N LYS A 90 0.02 -8.97 12.41
CA LYS A 90 -0.08 -9.32 13.83
C LYS A 90 0.40 -8.17 14.72
N ALA A 91 1.54 -7.56 14.41
CA ALA A 91 2.09 -6.43 15.15
C ALA A 91 1.14 -5.22 15.18
N LEU A 92 0.49 -4.93 14.05
CA LEU A 92 -0.46 -3.82 13.92
C LEU A 92 -1.87 -4.14 14.41
N LYS A 93 -2.09 -5.36 14.92
CA LYS A 93 -3.42 -5.87 15.36
C LYS A 93 -4.47 -5.73 14.24
N ILE A 94 -4.05 -5.91 12.99
CA ILE A 94 -4.94 -5.95 11.84
C ILE A 94 -5.59 -7.34 11.85
N VAL A 95 -6.88 -7.40 12.20
CA VAL A 95 -7.65 -8.64 12.28
C VAL A 95 -8.78 -8.59 11.26
N GLY A 96 -8.90 -9.63 10.43
CA GLY A 96 -10.06 -9.81 9.56
C GLY A 96 -10.15 -8.79 8.41
N VAL A 97 -9.09 -8.68 7.59
CA VAL A 97 -9.18 -8.00 6.30
C VAL A 97 -10.23 -8.76 5.46
N ARG A 98 -11.41 -8.17 5.29
CA ARG A 98 -12.44 -8.70 4.40
C ARG A 98 -12.28 -8.00 3.05
N PRO A 99 -11.85 -8.70 1.99
CA PRO A 99 -11.94 -8.14 0.66
C PRO A 99 -13.41 -7.86 0.37
N ILE A 100 -13.73 -6.60 0.07
CA ILE A 100 -15.02 -6.25 -0.51
C ILE A 100 -14.87 -6.55 -1.99
N ILE A 101 -15.39 -7.71 -2.41
CA ILE A 101 -15.48 -8.04 -3.83
C ILE A 101 -16.75 -7.35 -4.33
N ASP A 102 -16.57 -6.35 -5.17
CA ASP A 102 -17.67 -5.77 -5.93
C ASP A 102 -18.02 -6.73 -7.08
N GLU A 103 -18.96 -7.64 -6.83
CA GLU A 103 -19.40 -8.64 -7.81
C GLU A 103 -20.07 -8.00 -9.04
N GLU A 104 -20.62 -6.78 -8.91
CA GLU A 104 -21.22 -6.05 -10.04
C GLU A 104 -20.15 -5.61 -11.04
N ALA A 105 -18.98 -5.19 -10.56
CA ALA A 105 -17.85 -4.82 -11.42
C ALA A 105 -17.27 -6.04 -12.17
N ALA A 106 -17.19 -7.20 -11.53
CA ALA A 106 -16.61 -8.42 -12.11
C ALA A 106 -17.46 -9.01 -13.27
N THR A 107 -18.78 -8.81 -13.24
CA THR A 107 -19.70 -9.35 -14.24
C THR A 107 -19.74 -8.50 -15.53
N SER A 108 -19.26 -7.25 -15.49
CA SER A 108 -19.25 -6.33 -16.63
C SER A 108 -18.12 -6.57 -17.64
N MET A 109 -17.12 -7.40 -17.32
CA MET A 109 -16.00 -7.73 -18.22
C MET A 109 -16.19 -9.04 -19.02
N THR A 110 -17.39 -9.65 -18.97
CA THR A 110 -17.69 -10.92 -19.67
C THR A 110 -18.74 -10.82 -20.78
N HIS A 111 -19.10 -9.60 -21.22
CA HIS A 111 -19.96 -9.39 -22.39
C HIS A 111 -19.33 -8.51 -23.46
#